data_AF-A0A951Z5R1-F1
#
_entry.id   AF-A0A951Z5R1-F1
#
_cell.length_a   1.000
_cell.length_b   1.000
_cell.length_c   1.000
_cell.angle_alpha   90.00
_cell.angle_beta   90.00
_cell.angle_gamma   90.00
#
_symmetry.space_group_name_H-M   'P 1'
#
loop_
_entity.id
_entity.type
_entity.pdbx_description
1 polymer ?
#
loop_
_entity_poly.entity_id
_entity_poly.type
_entity_poly.pdbx_seq_one_letter_code
_entity_poly.pdbx_strand_id
1 'polypeptide(L)'
;MKTALDIPDDLFREIKVEAALRGRKLKDLVSEFLRVGLAASREAPTAVARIEKNPITGLPVIVVAHPAPPELEMTPERVAEILGQEPTE
;
A
#
# COMPACT_ATOMS: atom_id res chain seq x y z
N MET A 1 -17.16 11.25 19.86
CA MET A 1 -17.03 10.49 21.14
C MET A 1 -15.72 10.88 21.81
N LYS A 2 -15.70 11.05 23.13
CA LYS A 2 -14.50 11.37 23.90
C LYS A 2 -13.93 10.05 24.43
N THR A 3 -12.68 9.77 24.11
CA THR A 3 -12.02 8.51 24.46
C THR A 3 -10.73 8.84 25.20
N ALA A 4 -10.40 8.05 26.23
CA ALA A 4 -9.10 8.10 26.89
C ALA A 4 -8.23 6.97 26.31
N LEU A 5 -7.04 7.32 25.83
CA LEU A 5 -6.06 6.39 25.29
C LEU A 5 -4.75 6.65 26.01
N ASP A 6 -4.05 5.58 26.37
CA ASP A 6 -2.69 5.67 26.89
C ASP A 6 -1.73 5.78 25.68
N ILE A 7 -0.97 6.87 25.63
CA ILE A 7 -0.04 7.17 24.55
C ILE A 7 1.30 7.50 25.22
N PRO A 8 2.40 6.84 24.82
CA PRO A 8 3.74 7.18 25.30
C PRO A 8 4.05 8.67 25.19
N ASP A 9 4.69 9.24 26.22
CA ASP A 9 4.95 10.68 26.32
C ASP A 9 5.78 11.24 25.16
N ASP A 10 6.76 10.46 24.69
CA ASP A 10 7.60 10.75 23.54
C ASP A 10 6.76 10.86 22.26
N LEU A 11 5.89 9.88 22.00
CA LEU A 11 4.98 9.90 20.85
C LEU A 11 4.00 11.08 20.93
N PHE A 12 3.44 11.35 22.12
CA PHE A 12 2.53 12.47 22.29
C PHE A 12 3.23 13.83 22.06
N ARG A 13 4.51 13.95 22.43
CA ARG A 13 5.33 15.13 22.14
C ARG A 13 5.54 15.32 20.64
N GLU A 14 5.87 14.25 19.92
CA GLU A 14 6.06 14.30 18.46
C GLU A 14 4.78 14.75 17.74
N ILE A 15 3.63 14.16 18.09
CA ILE A 15 2.34 14.54 17.50
C ILE A 15 2.01 16.02 17.78
N LYS A 16 2.34 16.54 18.98
CA LYS A 16 2.17 17.96 19.30
C LYS A 16 3.03 18.87 18.44
N VAL A 17 4.29 18.50 18.20
CA VAL A 17 5.20 19.25 17.32
C VAL A 17 4.65 19.26 15.90
N GLU A 18 4.26 18.11 15.36
CA GLU A 18 3.65 18.00 14.04
C GLU A 18 2.37 18.83 13.90
N ALA A 19 1.51 18.85 14.93
CA ALA A 19 0.30 19.67 14.94
C ALA A 19 0.63 21.16 14.87
N ALA A 20 1.64 21.61 15.63
CA ALA A 20 2.10 22.99 15.61
C ALA A 20 2.70 23.37 14.25
N LEU A 21 3.57 22.52 13.69
CA LEU A 21 4.21 22.75 12.38
C LEU A 21 3.17 22.84 11.25
N ARG A 22 2.12 22.01 11.29
CA ARG A 22 1.05 22.00 10.29
C ARG A 22 -0.02 23.07 10.54
N GLY A 23 0.03 23.80 11.66
CA GLY A 23 -1.01 24.75 12.05
C GLY A 23 -2.38 24.10 12.27
N ARG A 24 -2.41 22.82 12.69
CA ARG A 24 -3.61 22.00 12.84
C ARG A 24 -3.89 21.72 14.32
N LYS A 25 -5.17 21.48 14.65
CA LYS A 25 -5.54 21.08 16.02
C LYS A 25 -5.10 19.63 16.27
N LEU A 26 -4.56 19.37 17.46
CA LEU A 26 -4.07 18.04 17.86
C LEU A 26 -5.11 16.93 17.64
N LYS A 27 -6.36 17.16 18.05
CA LYS A 27 -7.45 16.18 17.89
C LYS A 27 -7.72 15.80 16.42
N ASP A 28 -7.56 16.76 15.50
CA ASP A 28 -7.86 16.57 14.09
C ASP A 28 -6.71 15.78 13.45
N LEU A 29 -5.47 16.10 13.82
CA LEU A 29 -4.28 15.36 13.39
C LEU A 29 -4.27 13.92 13.90
N VAL A 30 -4.58 13.71 15.19
CA VAL A 30 -4.71 12.35 15.77
C VAL A 30 -5.79 11.55 15.04
N SER A 31 -6.93 12.16 14.73
CA SER A 31 -8.01 11.48 13.99
C SER A 31 -7.58 11.11 12.56
N GLU A 32 -6.80 11.97 11.90
CA GLU A 32 -6.24 11.72 10.57
C GLU A 32 -5.24 10.56 10.61
N PHE A 33 -4.29 10.58 11.55
CA PHE A 33 -3.31 9.51 11.73
C PHE A 33 -3.96 8.16 12.02
N LEU A 34 -4.98 8.13 12.88
CA LEU A 34 -5.73 6.90 13.15
C LEU A 34 -6.44 6.37 11.90
N ARG A 35 -7.00 7.26 11.06
CA ARG A 35 -7.64 6.84 9.81
C ARG A 35 -6.62 6.26 8.82
N VAL A 36 -5.48 6.92 8.66
CA VAL A 36 -4.38 6.44 7.80
C VAL A 36 -3.85 5.10 8.30
N GLY A 37 -3.61 4.97 9.61
CA GLY A 37 -3.17 3.71 10.21
C GLY A 37 -4.17 2.57 10.04
N LEU A 38 -5.47 2.85 10.18
CA LEU A 38 -6.51 1.84 9.92
C LEU A 38 -6.62 1.45 8.45
N ALA A 39 -6.40 2.38 7.51
CA ALA A 39 -6.35 2.06 6.08
C ALA A 39 -5.11 1.21 5.76
N ALA A 40 -3.94 1.63 6.22
CA ALA A 40 -2.67 0.91 6.03
C ALA A 40 -2.65 -0.47 6.70
N SER A 41 -3.41 -0.68 7.78
CA SER A 41 -3.56 -2.01 8.41
C SER A 41 -4.54 -2.93 7.67
N ARG A 42 -5.46 -2.38 6.87
CA ARG A 42 -6.40 -3.17 6.04
C ARG A 42 -5.77 -3.57 4.73
N GLU A 43 -4.90 -2.73 4.20
CA GLU A 43 -3.95 -3.14 3.19
C GLU A 43 -3.01 -4.14 3.88
N ALA A 44 -3.11 -5.42 3.51
CA ALA A 44 -2.21 -6.44 4.05
C ALA A 44 -0.77 -5.94 3.95
N PRO A 45 0.11 -6.23 4.95
CA PRO A 45 1.50 -5.76 4.90
C PRO A 45 2.03 -6.13 3.52
N THR A 46 2.44 -5.11 2.78
CA THR A 46 2.99 -5.25 1.43
C THR A 46 4.10 -6.28 1.56
N ALA A 47 3.82 -7.52 1.16
CA ALA A 47 4.85 -8.52 1.11
C ALA A 47 5.89 -7.94 0.19
N VAL A 48 7.06 -7.68 0.76
CA VAL A 48 8.13 -6.96 0.08
C VAL A 48 8.38 -7.70 -1.23
N ALA A 49 8.24 -6.98 -2.35
CA ALA A 49 8.44 -7.57 -3.66
C ALA A 49 9.84 -8.19 -3.69
N ARG A 50 9.94 -9.46 -4.07
CA ARG A 50 11.20 -10.20 -4.15
C ARG A 50 11.56 -10.44 -5.61
N ILE A 51 12.85 -10.39 -5.92
CA ILE A 51 13.34 -10.75 -7.25
C ILE A 51 13.74 -12.23 -7.21
N GLU A 52 13.08 -13.03 -8.05
CA GLU A 52 13.38 -14.46 -8.23
C GLU A 52 13.79 -14.75 -9.67
N LYS A 53 14.47 -15.87 -9.93
CA LYS A 53 14.75 -16.32 -11.29
C LYS A 53 13.62 -17.20 -11.78
N ASN A 54 13.08 -16.91 -12.96
CA ASN A 54 12.12 -17.79 -13.60
C ASN A 54 12.79 -19.14 -13.96
N PRO A 55 12.23 -20.29 -13.58
CA PRO A 55 12.87 -21.58 -13.81
C PRO A 55 12.89 -21.99 -15.29
N ILE A 56 12.02 -21.43 -16.12
CA ILE A 56 11.92 -21.74 -17.56
C ILE A 56 12.82 -20.81 -18.36
N THR A 57 12.73 -19.50 -18.14
CA THR A 57 13.44 -18.50 -18.97
C THR A 57 14.79 -18.06 -18.39
N GLY A 58 15.04 -18.32 -17.10
CA GLY A 58 16.23 -17.86 -16.39
C GLY A 58 16.26 -16.35 -16.10
N LEU A 59 15.26 -15.60 -16.55
CA LEU A 59 15.16 -14.15 -16.39
C LEU A 59 14.73 -13.77 -14.97
N PRO A 60 15.15 -12.60 -14.46
CA PRO A 60 14.67 -12.09 -13.17
C PRO A 60 13.19 -11.70 -13.28
N VAL A 61 12.40 -12.10 -12.27
CA VAL A 61 10.97 -11.81 -12.14
C VAL A 61 10.72 -11.18 -10.76
N ILE A 62 9.91 -10.13 -10.73
CA ILE A 62 9.46 -9.49 -9.50
C ILE A 62 8.21 -10.22 -9.01
N VAL A 63 8.30 -10.88 -7.86
CA VAL A 63 7.20 -11.61 -7.23
C VAL A 63 6.65 -10.78 -6.07
N VAL A 64 5.39 -10.38 -6.19
CA VAL A 64 4.59 -9.75 -5.14
C VAL A 64 3.66 -10.79 -4.52
N ALA A 65 3.37 -10.72 -3.22
CA ALA A 65 2.55 -11.75 -2.58
C ALA A 65 1.04 -11.55 -2.72
N HIS A 66 0.58 -10.49 -3.37
CA HIS A 66 -0.84 -10.33 -3.67
C HIS A 66 -1.12 -10.77 -5.10
N PRO A 67 -2.13 -11.64 -5.34
CA PRO A 67 -2.58 -11.93 -6.68
C PRO A 67 -3.06 -10.64 -7.36
N ALA A 68 -2.87 -10.55 -8.68
CA ALA A 68 -3.48 -9.47 -9.43
C ALA A 68 -5.02 -9.56 -9.30
N PRO A 69 -5.74 -8.42 -9.19
CA PRO A 69 -7.19 -8.42 -9.39
C PRO A 69 -7.54 -9.08 -10.73
N PRO A 70 -8.69 -9.77 -10.86
CA PRO A 70 -9.05 -10.48 -12.09
C PRO A 70 -9.03 -9.60 -13.34
N GLU A 71 -9.35 -8.31 -13.18
CA GLU A 71 -9.37 -7.34 -14.28
C GLU A 71 -7.96 -6.94 -14.76
N LEU A 72 -6.92 -7.22 -13.97
CA LEU A 72 -5.51 -6.91 -14.25
C LEU A 72 -4.65 -8.16 -14.43
N GLU A 73 -5.19 -9.34 -14.11
CA GLU A 73 -4.48 -10.61 -14.29
C GLU A 73 -4.19 -10.85 -15.77
N MET A 74 -2.95 -11.26 -16.04
CA MET A 74 -2.43 -11.47 -17.39
C MET A 74 -2.38 -12.96 -17.71
N THR A 75 -3.56 -13.55 -17.98
CA THR A 75 -3.66 -14.98 -18.32
C THR A 75 -3.14 -15.26 -19.73
N PRO A 76 -2.75 -16.50 -20.08
CA PRO A 76 -2.31 -16.84 -21.43
C PRO A 76 -3.32 -16.46 -22.52
N GLU A 77 -4.61 -16.61 -22.24
CA GLU A 77 -5.70 -16.26 -23.15
C GLU A 77 -5.75 -14.74 -23.37
N ARG A 78 -5.60 -13.96 -22.30
CA ARG A 78 -5.56 -12.49 -22.39
C ARG A 78 -4.33 -11.99 -23.12
N VAL A 79 -3.17 -12.61 -22.89
CA VAL A 79 -1.95 -12.29 -23.65
C VAL A 79 -2.15 -12.57 -25.13
N ALA A 80 -2.77 -13.71 -25.48
CA ALA A 80 -3.06 -14.05 -26.86
C ALA A 80 -4.04 -13.06 -27.51
N GLU A 81 -5.05 -12.61 -26.77
CA GLU A 81 -5.99 -11.57 -27.23
C GLU A 81 -5.25 -10.26 -27.53
N ILE A 82 -4.43 -9.78 -26.59
CA ILE A 82 -3.68 -8.51 -26.73
C ILE A 82 -2.70 -8.58 -27.91
N LEU A 83 -1.94 -9.67 -28.02
CA LEU A 83 -0.95 -9.83 -29.10
C LEU A 83 -1.61 -10.11 -30.47
N GLY A 84 -2.86 -10.56 -30.48
CA GLY A 84 -3.65 -10.75 -31.71
C GLY A 84 -4.28 -9.46 -32.24
N GLN A 85 -4.26 -8.36 -31.47
CA GLN A 85 -4.70 -7.06 -31.94
C GLN A 85 -3.59 -6.41 -32.76
N GLU A 86 -3.89 -5.98 -33.99
CA GLU A 86 -2.97 -5.13 -34.74
C GLU A 86 -2.80 -3.80 -34.00
N PRO A 87 -1.57 -3.27 -33.90
CA PRO A 87 -1.34 -2.01 -33.20
C PRO A 87 -2.13 -0.92 -33.90
N THR A 88 -3.13 -0.38 -33.22
CA THR A 88 -3.83 0.83 -33.67
C THR A 88 -2.81 1.97 -33.68
N GLU A 89 -2.50 2.45 -34.89
CA GLU A 89 -1.59 3.57 -35.17
C GLU A 89 -2.09 4.91 -34.60
#